data_AF-A0A954PML9-F1
#
_entry.id   AF-A0A954PML9-F1
#
_cell.length_a   1.000
_cell.length_b   1.000
_cell.length_c   1.000
_cell.angle_alpha   90.00
_cell.angle_beta   90.00
_cell.angle_gamma   90.00
#
_symmetry.space_group_name_H-M   'P 1'
#
loop_
_entity.id
_entity.type
_entity.pdbx_description
1 polymer ?
#
loop_
_entity_poly.entity_id
_entity_poly.type
_entity_poly.pdbx_seq_one_letter_code
_entity_poly.pdbx_strand_id
1 'polypeptide(L)'
;MRLLIRLCVAFCVATVLAQGIILAMAGARGNLKQETLVKGIALLNGIDISGEQLKKMFTEAQQQPNPSYEDVEAERARQNKTIDMRERSIRLAKRQVEEMLAEHRILISDFDRRKNEFYSYLETAQRNLADESLKEVQRTLETLNPEQAKDQLKKFLEADQMDDVVAIVKGMPLDKRKKVLGEFATAEEVDQLNEILTRLRQGEPQASLIQNARRQPASE
;
A
#
# COMPACT_ATOMS: atom_id res chain seq x y z
N MET A 1 -39.11 18.38 47.80
CA MET A 1 -38.36 19.53 48.38
C MET A 1 -36.84 19.30 48.46
N ARG A 2 -36.34 18.15 48.95
CA ARG A 2 -34.89 17.87 49.02
C ARG A 2 -34.15 17.84 47.67
N LEU A 3 -34.83 17.49 46.57
CA LEU A 3 -34.22 17.43 45.23
C LEU A 3 -33.94 18.83 44.63
N LEU A 4 -34.85 19.79 44.87
CA LEU A 4 -34.72 21.18 44.38
C LEU A 4 -33.56 21.92 45.06
N ILE A 5 -33.38 21.72 46.37
CA ILE A 5 -32.27 22.34 47.11
C ILE A 5 -30.92 21.81 46.61
N ARG A 6 -30.82 20.51 46.30
CA ARG A 6 -29.59 19.93 45.73
C ARG A 6 -29.27 20.48 44.34
N LEU A 7 -30.29 20.74 43.51
CA LEU A 7 -30.10 21.36 42.20
C LEU A 7 -29.62 22.81 42.29
N CYS A 8 -30.19 23.62 43.18
CA CYS A 8 -29.73 25.01 43.38
C CYS A 8 -28.29 25.07 43.91
N VAL A 9 -27.93 24.21 44.86
CA VAL A 9 -26.55 24.15 45.38
C VAL A 9 -25.57 23.67 44.31
N ALA A 10 -25.93 22.63 43.55
CA ALA A 10 -25.10 22.15 42.45
C ALA A 10 -24.90 23.23 41.37
N PHE A 11 -25.94 24.02 41.07
CA PHE A 11 -25.87 25.13 40.12
C PHE A 11 -24.96 26.26 40.63
N CYS A 12 -25.10 26.67 41.90
CA CYS A 12 -24.21 27.68 42.50
C CYS A 12 -22.74 27.23 42.51
N VAL A 13 -22.47 25.99 42.91
CA VAL A 13 -21.11 25.44 42.93
C VAL A 13 -20.53 25.37 41.51
N ALA A 14 -21.34 24.98 40.51
CA ALA A 14 -20.92 24.97 39.11
C ALA A 14 -20.58 26.38 38.59
N THR A 15 -21.37 27.41 38.95
CA THR A 15 -21.11 28.79 38.51
C THR A 15 -19.82 29.36 39.10
N VAL A 16 -19.53 29.08 40.38
CA VAL A 16 -18.30 29.57 41.03
C VAL A 16 -17.07 28.86 40.44
N LEU A 17 -17.16 27.55 40.20
CA LEU A 17 -16.10 26.79 39.53
C LEU A 17 -15.84 27.30 38.11
N ALA A 18 -16.89 27.58 37.33
CA ALA A 18 -16.76 28.13 35.99
C ALA A 18 -16.04 29.50 35.99
N GLN A 19 -16.40 30.39 36.91
CA GLN A 19 -15.74 31.70 37.05
C GLN A 19 -14.27 31.56 37.45
N GLY A 20 -13.95 30.63 38.36
CA GLY A 20 -12.57 30.34 38.74
C GLY A 20 -11.73 29.80 37.58
N ILE A 21 -12.28 28.91 36.75
CA ILE A 21 -11.61 28.34 35.58
C ILE A 21 -11.36 29.42 34.51
N ILE A 22 -12.33 30.31 34.27
CA ILE A 22 -12.18 31.41 33.30
C ILE A 22 -11.06 32.37 33.76
N LEU A 23 -11.04 32.74 35.04
CA LEU A 23 -9.98 33.59 35.61
C LEU A 23 -8.61 32.91 35.56
N ALA A 24 -8.53 31.62 35.88
CA ALA A 24 -7.29 30.85 35.82
C ALA A 24 -6.76 30.74 34.37
N MET A 25 -7.63 30.50 33.38
CA MET A 25 -7.26 30.50 31.97
C MET A 25 -6.82 31.88 31.48
N ALA A 26 -7.49 32.95 31.91
CA ALA A 26 -7.13 34.31 31.55
C ALA A 26 -5.75 34.71 32.12
N GLY A 27 -5.44 34.26 33.34
CA GLY A 27 -4.11 34.41 33.95
C GLY A 27 -3.04 33.56 33.25
N ALA A 28 -3.32 32.28 32.98
CA ALA A 28 -2.38 31.37 32.34
C ALA A 28 -2.05 31.76 30.88
N ARG A 29 -2.99 32.38 30.16
CA ARG A 29 -2.76 32.94 28.81
C ARG A 29 -1.98 34.25 28.80
N GLY A 30 -1.55 34.76 29.97
CA GLY A 30 -0.67 35.94 30.06
C GLY A 30 -1.36 37.28 29.74
N ASN A 31 -2.71 37.33 29.78
CA ASN A 31 -3.47 38.54 29.43
C ASN A 31 -3.62 39.52 30.62
N LEU A 32 -3.21 39.10 31.81
CA LEU A 32 -3.12 39.93 33.02
C LEU A 32 -1.74 40.60 33.11
N LYS A 33 -1.37 41.40 32.10
CA LYS A 33 -0.27 42.35 32.26
C LYS A 33 -0.74 43.51 33.14
N GLN A 34 0.18 44.08 33.91
CA GLN A 34 -0.05 45.26 34.77
C GLN A 34 -0.75 46.41 34.02
N GLU A 35 -0.53 46.50 32.71
CA GLU A 35 -1.17 47.43 31.79
C GLU A 35 -2.70 47.23 31.64
N THR A 36 -3.20 45.99 31.63
CA THR A 36 -4.64 45.68 31.53
C THR A 36 -5.37 46.01 32.83
N LEU A 37 -4.70 45.82 33.97
CA LEU A 37 -5.18 46.20 35.30
C LEU A 37 -5.25 47.72 35.44
N VAL A 38 -4.22 48.44 34.98
CA VAL A 38 -4.23 49.90 34.94
C VAL A 38 -5.31 50.43 33.98
N LYS A 39 -5.51 49.78 32.82
CA LYS A 39 -6.61 50.11 31.89
C LYS A 39 -7.99 49.93 32.52
N GLY A 40 -8.20 48.86 33.29
CA GLY A 40 -9.44 48.63 34.03
C GLY A 40 -9.69 49.67 35.13
N ILE A 41 -8.65 50.03 35.88
CA ILE A 41 -8.71 51.06 36.93
C ILE A 41 -8.91 52.47 36.33
N ALA A 42 -8.29 52.75 35.18
CA ALA A 42 -8.44 54.02 34.47
C ALA A 42 -9.83 54.18 33.84
N LEU A 43 -10.42 53.09 33.31
CA LEU A 43 -11.80 53.09 32.82
C LEU A 43 -12.81 53.36 33.95
N LEU A 44 -12.59 52.76 35.11
CA LEU A 44 -13.39 53.02 36.32
C LEU A 44 -13.25 54.46 36.84
N ASN A 45 -12.12 55.12 36.58
CA ASN A 45 -11.88 56.54 36.88
C ASN A 45 -12.27 57.49 35.74
N GLY A 46 -12.89 56.99 34.66
CA GLY A 46 -13.43 57.81 33.57
C GLY A 46 -12.38 58.39 32.60
N ILE A 47 -11.17 57.84 32.55
CA ILE A 47 -10.12 58.26 31.61
C ILE A 47 -10.17 57.35 30.38
N ASP A 48 -10.61 57.90 29.25
CA ASP A 48 -10.72 57.18 27.98
C ASP A 48 -9.34 57.04 27.31
N ILE A 49 -8.68 55.90 27.56
CA ILE A 49 -7.36 55.55 27.01
C ILE A 49 -7.40 55.39 25.47
N SER A 50 -8.59 55.18 24.88
CA SER A 50 -8.73 55.01 23.44
C SER A 50 -8.34 56.27 22.67
N GLY A 51 -8.68 57.46 23.20
CA GLY A 51 -8.32 58.75 22.59
C GLY A 51 -6.82 59.02 22.60
N GLU A 52 -6.10 58.63 23.64
CA GLU A 52 -4.66 58.88 23.77
C GLU A 52 -3.82 57.92 22.90
N GLN A 53 -4.24 56.65 22.78
CA GLN A 53 -3.64 55.72 21.83
C GLN A 53 -3.88 56.12 20.38
N LEU A 54 -5.11 56.56 20.06
CA LEU A 54 -5.43 57.05 18.71
C LEU A 54 -4.61 58.31 18.38
N LYS A 55 -4.50 59.25 19.34
CA LYS A 55 -3.70 60.46 19.18
C LYS A 55 -2.21 60.16 19.04
N LYS A 56 -1.68 59.16 19.75
CA LYS A 56 -0.31 58.67 19.57
C LYS A 56 -0.09 58.08 18.18
N MET A 57 -1.00 57.24 17.69
CA MET A 57 -0.93 56.69 16.33
C MET A 57 -0.99 57.78 15.24
N PHE A 58 -1.85 58.79 15.39
CA PHE A 58 -1.91 59.93 14.46
C PHE A 58 -0.64 60.80 14.50
N THR A 59 -0.08 61.01 15.69
CA THR A 59 1.14 61.81 15.84
C THR A 59 2.35 61.05 15.27
N GLU A 60 2.41 59.74 15.46
CA GLU A 60 3.45 58.86 14.92
C GLU A 60 3.34 58.72 13.39
N ALA A 61 2.12 58.64 12.85
CA ALA A 61 1.88 58.65 11.40
C ALA A 61 2.23 60.00 10.75
N GLN A 62 2.02 61.13 11.44
CA GLN A 62 2.45 62.45 10.97
C GLN A 62 3.96 62.68 11.08
N GLN A 63 4.64 61.96 11.96
CA GLN A 63 6.09 62.04 12.16
C GLN A 63 6.88 61.09 11.25
N GLN A 64 6.21 60.22 10.48
CA GLN A 64 6.90 59.43 9.46
C GLN A 64 7.40 60.37 8.35
N PRO A 65 8.72 60.50 8.16
CA PRO A 65 9.24 61.32 7.07
C PRO A 65 8.77 60.72 5.74
N ASN A 66 8.24 61.57 4.86
CA ASN A 66 7.94 61.15 3.49
C ASN A 66 9.23 60.66 2.84
N PRO A 67 9.27 59.41 2.32
CA PRO A 67 10.50 58.85 1.79
C PRO A 67 10.99 59.67 0.59
N SER A 68 12.31 59.88 0.51
CA SER A 68 12.92 60.49 -0.66
C SER A 68 12.76 59.58 -1.87
N TYR A 69 12.77 60.13 -3.08
CA TYR A 69 12.74 59.35 -4.31
C TYR A 69 13.87 58.30 -4.35
N GLU A 70 15.07 58.68 -3.89
CA GLU A 70 16.24 57.79 -3.82
C GLU A 70 16.03 56.62 -2.84
N ASP A 71 15.36 56.86 -1.70
CA ASP A 71 15.05 55.80 -0.72
C ASP A 71 14.06 54.78 -1.30
N VAL A 72 13.05 55.26 -2.04
CA VAL A 72 12.08 54.39 -2.71
C VAL A 72 12.74 53.57 -3.81
N GLU A 73 13.64 54.16 -4.59
CA GLU A 73 14.38 53.47 -5.64
C GLU A 73 15.31 52.39 -5.06
N ALA A 74 16.06 52.72 -4.00
CA ALA A 74 16.95 51.78 -3.32
C ALA A 74 16.17 50.60 -2.72
N GLU A 75 15.01 50.86 -2.11
CA GLU A 75 14.18 49.80 -1.53
C GLU A 75 13.55 48.91 -2.61
N ARG A 76 13.07 49.49 -3.72
CA ARG A 76 12.61 48.70 -4.88
C ARG A 76 13.72 47.84 -5.46
N ALA A 77 14.95 48.36 -5.56
CA ALA A 77 16.10 47.58 -6.02
C ALA A 77 16.40 46.39 -5.10
N ARG A 78 16.31 46.57 -3.77
CA ARG A 78 16.47 45.48 -2.79
C ARG A 78 15.37 44.43 -2.90
N GLN A 79 14.13 44.86 -3.06
CA GLN A 79 12.98 43.96 -3.24
C GLN A 79 13.11 43.15 -4.52
N ASN A 80 13.44 43.79 -5.64
CA ASN A 80 13.67 43.10 -6.92
C ASN A 80 14.80 42.06 -6.81
N LYS A 81 15.91 42.42 -6.15
CA LYS A 81 17.02 41.48 -5.91
C LYS A 81 16.57 40.29 -5.05
N THR A 82 15.74 40.53 -4.04
CA THR A 82 15.19 39.49 -3.17
C THR A 82 14.28 38.54 -3.94
N ILE A 83 13.43 39.09 -4.82
CA ILE A 83 12.54 38.30 -5.69
C ILE A 83 13.36 37.43 -6.64
N ASP A 84 14.38 37.97 -7.31
CA ASP A 84 15.26 37.19 -8.20
C ASP A 84 15.99 36.07 -7.46
N MET A 85 16.53 36.36 -6.26
CA MET A 85 17.16 35.33 -5.42
C MET A 85 16.16 34.21 -5.05
N ARG A 86 14.93 34.58 -4.68
CA ARG A 86 13.88 33.62 -4.37
C ARG A 86 13.50 32.78 -5.59
N GLU A 87 13.31 33.41 -6.74
CA GLU A 87 12.97 32.71 -7.99
C GLU A 87 14.08 31.72 -8.39
N ARG A 88 15.35 32.10 -8.24
CA ARG A 88 16.48 31.19 -8.46
C ARG A 88 16.46 30.02 -7.50
N SER A 89 16.24 30.26 -6.21
CA SER A 89 16.16 29.19 -5.21
C SER A 89 15.03 28.20 -5.51
N ILE A 90 13.85 28.69 -5.90
CA ILE A 90 12.71 27.86 -6.29
C ILE A 90 13.04 27.05 -7.54
N ARG A 91 13.67 27.67 -8.55
CA ARG A 91 14.09 26.98 -9.78
C ARG A 91 15.14 25.89 -9.52
N LEU A 92 16.01 26.07 -8.54
CA LEU A 92 16.99 25.05 -8.13
C LEU A 92 16.32 23.90 -7.38
N ALA A 93 15.49 24.21 -6.39
CA ALA A 93 14.74 23.19 -5.63
C ALA A 93 13.82 22.37 -6.55
N LYS A 94 13.13 23.02 -7.49
CA LYS A 94 12.31 22.34 -8.50
C LYS A 94 13.13 21.34 -9.31
N ARG A 95 14.29 21.76 -9.83
CA ARG A 95 15.18 20.90 -10.62
C ARG A 95 15.65 19.69 -9.80
N GLN A 96 16.03 19.89 -8.54
CA GLN A 96 16.44 18.80 -7.66
C GLN A 96 15.31 17.79 -7.44
N VAL A 97 14.07 18.25 -7.21
CA VAL A 97 12.91 17.36 -7.07
C VAL A 97 12.64 16.60 -8.37
N GLU A 98 12.72 17.26 -9.52
CA GLU A 98 12.55 16.61 -10.83
C GLU A 98 13.60 15.52 -11.08
N GLU A 99 14.85 15.77 -10.71
CA GLU A 99 15.95 14.81 -10.79
C GLU A 99 15.71 13.59 -9.89
N MET A 100 15.35 13.82 -8.62
CA MET A 100 15.02 12.74 -7.67
C MET A 100 13.82 11.91 -8.17
N LEU A 101 12.80 12.55 -8.75
CA LEU A 101 11.65 11.84 -9.32
C LEU A 101 12.05 10.99 -10.53
N ALA A 102 12.95 11.47 -11.38
CA ALA A 102 13.46 10.70 -12.51
C ALA A 102 14.26 9.48 -12.02
N GLU A 103 15.15 9.66 -11.05
CA GLU A 103 15.92 8.58 -10.44
C GLU A 103 15.01 7.52 -9.80
N HIS A 104 14.03 7.93 -9.00
CA HIS A 104 13.10 6.99 -8.37
C HIS A 104 12.28 6.22 -9.40
N ARG A 105 11.87 6.83 -10.51
CA ARG A 105 11.16 6.12 -11.59
C ARG A 105 12.03 5.03 -12.22
N ILE A 106 13.32 5.30 -12.43
CA ILE A 106 14.28 4.32 -12.94
C ILE A 106 14.41 3.17 -11.94
N LEU A 107 14.61 3.48 -10.64
CA LEU A 107 14.74 2.47 -9.59
C LEU A 107 13.52 1.56 -9.48
N ILE A 108 12.31 2.14 -9.55
CA ILE A 108 11.06 1.37 -9.52
C ILE A 108 10.97 0.47 -10.75
N SER A 109 11.24 1.00 -11.94
CA SER A 109 11.23 0.24 -13.19
C SER A 109 12.21 -0.95 -13.14
N ASP A 110 13.43 -0.73 -12.62
CA ASP A 110 14.43 -1.79 -12.48
C ASP A 110 14.08 -2.82 -11.40
N PHE A 111 13.41 -2.39 -10.33
CA PHE A 111 12.89 -3.31 -9.32
C PHE A 111 11.78 -4.18 -9.90
N ASP A 112 10.80 -3.60 -10.58
CA ASP A 112 9.70 -4.35 -11.19
C ASP A 112 10.19 -5.29 -12.27
N ARG A 113 11.17 -4.87 -13.09
CA ARG A 113 11.82 -5.76 -14.07
C ARG A 113 12.45 -6.98 -13.39
N ARG A 114 13.30 -6.77 -12.38
CA ARG A 114 13.97 -7.88 -11.65
C ARG A 114 12.97 -8.79 -10.94
N LYS A 115 11.92 -8.21 -10.36
CA LYS A 115 10.83 -8.96 -9.73
C LYS A 115 10.16 -9.88 -10.75
N ASN A 116 9.81 -9.35 -11.91
CA ASN A 116 9.16 -10.12 -12.97
C ASN A 116 10.10 -11.22 -13.54
N GLU A 117 11.38 -10.90 -13.76
CA GLU A 117 12.40 -11.87 -14.15
C GLU A 117 12.53 -13.00 -13.12
N PHE A 118 12.54 -12.66 -11.83
CA PHE A 118 12.63 -13.64 -10.74
C PHE A 118 11.41 -14.57 -10.68
N TYR A 119 10.19 -14.02 -10.76
CA TYR A 119 8.99 -14.85 -10.78
C TYR A 119 8.88 -15.73 -12.01
N SER A 120 9.27 -15.22 -13.18
CA SER A 120 9.36 -16.03 -14.42
C SER A 120 10.38 -17.16 -14.28
N TYR A 121 11.53 -16.89 -13.65
CA TYR A 121 12.52 -17.91 -13.35
C TYR A 121 11.98 -18.95 -12.36
N LEU A 122 11.31 -18.54 -11.29
CA LEU A 122 10.69 -19.46 -10.32
C LEU A 122 9.64 -20.34 -10.98
N GLU A 123 8.77 -19.77 -11.82
CA GLU A 123 7.76 -20.54 -12.55
C GLU A 123 8.40 -21.55 -13.51
N THR A 124 9.44 -21.13 -14.23
CA THR A 124 10.21 -22.02 -15.12
C THR A 124 10.90 -23.14 -14.33
N ALA A 125 11.52 -22.82 -13.19
CA ALA A 125 12.16 -23.79 -12.32
C ALA A 125 11.13 -24.79 -11.75
N GLN A 126 9.96 -24.32 -11.31
CA GLN A 126 8.88 -25.18 -10.83
C GLN A 126 8.37 -26.12 -11.92
N ARG A 127 8.13 -25.61 -13.14
CA ARG A 127 7.71 -26.44 -14.28
C ARG A 127 8.77 -27.49 -14.63
N ASN A 128 10.04 -27.09 -14.67
CA ASN A 128 11.14 -28.02 -14.94
C ASN A 128 11.24 -29.11 -13.87
N LEU A 129 11.10 -28.76 -12.59
CA LEU A 129 11.10 -29.73 -11.48
C LEU A 129 9.91 -30.69 -11.57
N ALA A 130 8.72 -30.18 -11.89
CA ALA A 130 7.53 -31.02 -12.09
C ALA A 130 7.75 -32.01 -13.26
N ASP A 131 8.23 -31.52 -14.39
CA ASP A 131 8.53 -32.35 -15.57
C ASP A 131 9.65 -33.37 -15.30
N GLU A 132 10.67 -33.01 -14.53
CA GLU A 132 11.76 -33.91 -14.15
C GLU A 132 11.28 -34.99 -13.18
N SER A 133 10.51 -34.61 -12.15
CA SER A 133 9.92 -35.57 -11.21
C SER A 133 8.98 -36.56 -11.90
N LEU A 134 8.17 -36.10 -12.86
CA LEU A 134 7.31 -36.96 -13.68
C LEU A 134 8.14 -37.95 -14.50
N LYS A 135 9.23 -37.49 -15.13
CA LYS A 135 10.16 -38.36 -15.87
C LYS A 135 10.84 -39.39 -14.97
N GLU A 136 11.17 -39.02 -13.74
CA GLU A 136 11.77 -39.95 -12.77
C GLU A 136 10.77 -41.03 -12.33
N VAL A 137 9.50 -40.65 -12.08
CA VAL A 137 8.42 -41.61 -11.80
C VAL A 137 8.20 -42.54 -12.99
N GLN A 138 8.18 -42.02 -14.22
CA GLN A 138 8.09 -42.83 -15.45
C GLN A 138 9.23 -43.85 -15.53
N ARG A 139 10.49 -43.40 -15.39
CA ARG A 139 11.67 -44.28 -15.40
C ARG A 139 11.59 -45.34 -14.32
N THR A 140 11.16 -44.97 -13.11
CA THR A 140 10.99 -45.92 -12.00
C THR A 140 9.96 -46.99 -12.36
N LEU A 141 8.78 -46.59 -12.83
CA LEU A 141 7.73 -47.53 -13.25
C LEU A 141 8.17 -48.42 -14.43
N GLU A 142 8.97 -47.89 -15.35
CA GLU A 142 9.51 -48.66 -16.48
C GLU A 142 10.51 -49.75 -16.06
N THR A 143 11.21 -49.55 -14.94
CA THR A 143 12.13 -50.54 -14.36
C THR A 143 11.43 -51.63 -13.56
N LEU A 144 10.22 -51.37 -13.06
CA LEU A 144 9.43 -52.36 -12.34
C LEU A 144 8.90 -53.46 -13.29
N ASN A 145 8.54 -54.59 -12.68
CA ASN A 145 7.82 -55.64 -13.39
C ASN A 145 6.39 -55.16 -13.74
N PRO A 146 5.77 -55.64 -14.85
CA PRO A 146 4.48 -55.14 -15.33
C PRO A 146 3.35 -55.16 -14.28
N GLU A 147 3.26 -56.23 -13.49
CA GLU A 147 2.25 -56.38 -12.43
C GLU A 147 2.41 -55.34 -11.32
N GLN A 148 3.66 -55.08 -10.88
CA GLN A 148 3.95 -54.08 -9.85
C GLN A 148 3.71 -52.66 -10.36
N ALA A 149 4.01 -52.39 -11.64
CA ALA A 149 3.72 -51.12 -12.26
C ALA A 149 2.20 -50.87 -12.34
N LYS A 150 1.41 -51.89 -12.71
CA LYS A 150 -0.06 -51.84 -12.67
C LYS A 150 -0.57 -51.51 -11.26
N ASP A 151 -0.10 -52.22 -10.24
CA ASP A 151 -0.52 -51.99 -8.85
C ASP A 151 -0.22 -50.56 -8.40
N GLN A 152 0.92 -50.00 -8.82
CA GLN A 152 1.26 -48.63 -8.49
C GLN A 152 0.40 -47.61 -9.24
N LEU A 153 0.08 -47.85 -10.52
CA LEU A 153 -0.88 -47.03 -11.27
C LEU A 153 -2.27 -47.08 -10.63
N LYS A 154 -2.71 -48.25 -10.16
CA LYS A 154 -3.98 -48.40 -9.46
C LYS A 154 -4.05 -47.55 -8.19
N LYS A 155 -2.98 -47.49 -7.40
CA LYS A 155 -2.93 -46.60 -6.23
C LYS A 155 -3.07 -45.12 -6.59
N PHE A 156 -2.50 -44.69 -7.72
CA PHE A 156 -2.70 -43.32 -8.21
C PHE A 156 -4.15 -43.08 -8.64
N LEU A 157 -4.80 -44.07 -9.27
CA LEU A 157 -6.23 -44.01 -9.61
C LEU A 157 -7.12 -43.94 -8.36
N GLU A 158 -6.81 -44.72 -7.33
CA GLU A 158 -7.51 -44.70 -6.03
C GLU A 158 -7.33 -43.35 -5.30
N ALA A 159 -6.24 -42.64 -5.57
CA ALA A 159 -5.97 -41.29 -5.06
C ALA A 159 -6.57 -40.17 -5.92
N ASP A 160 -7.43 -40.48 -6.90
CA ASP A 160 -8.05 -39.53 -7.84
C ASP A 160 -7.03 -38.77 -8.73
N GLN A 161 -5.84 -39.35 -8.95
CA GLN A 161 -4.75 -38.77 -9.76
C GLN A 161 -4.78 -39.30 -11.20
N MET A 162 -5.96 -39.29 -11.83
CA MET A 162 -6.14 -39.84 -13.19
C MET A 162 -5.28 -39.12 -14.24
N ASP A 163 -5.13 -37.80 -14.13
CA ASP A 163 -4.37 -37.00 -15.09
C ASP A 163 -2.87 -37.30 -15.04
N ASP A 164 -2.33 -37.57 -13.84
CA ASP A 164 -0.94 -38.01 -13.64
C ASP A 164 -0.72 -39.41 -14.24
N VAL A 165 -1.66 -40.33 -14.05
CA VAL A 165 -1.61 -41.68 -14.64
C VAL A 165 -1.59 -41.59 -16.17
N VAL A 166 -2.45 -40.77 -16.76
CA VAL A 166 -2.48 -40.54 -18.21
C VAL A 166 -1.15 -39.94 -18.69
N ALA A 167 -0.59 -38.96 -17.97
CA ALA A 167 0.70 -38.35 -18.32
C ALA A 167 1.87 -39.34 -18.25
N ILE A 168 1.91 -40.17 -17.20
CA ILE A 168 2.89 -41.25 -17.03
C ILE A 168 2.77 -42.25 -18.18
N VAL A 169 1.56 -42.76 -18.44
CA VAL A 169 1.31 -43.75 -19.49
C VAL A 169 1.64 -43.20 -20.87
N LYS A 170 1.33 -41.93 -21.15
CA LYS A 170 1.66 -41.24 -22.41
C LYS A 170 3.17 -41.14 -22.64
N GLY A 171 3.97 -40.98 -21.57
CA GLY A 171 5.43 -40.88 -21.63
C GLY A 171 6.16 -42.22 -21.79
N MET A 172 5.55 -43.33 -21.35
CA MET A 172 6.19 -44.65 -21.39
C MET A 172 6.45 -45.15 -22.83
N PRO A 173 7.59 -45.84 -23.10
CA PRO A 173 7.84 -46.56 -24.33
C PRO A 173 6.74 -47.58 -24.66
N LEU A 174 6.40 -47.74 -25.94
CA LEU A 174 5.27 -48.57 -26.39
C LEU A 174 5.35 -50.02 -25.88
N ASP A 175 6.54 -50.63 -25.86
CA ASP A 175 6.73 -52.00 -25.41
C ASP A 175 6.42 -52.19 -23.92
N LYS A 176 6.79 -51.22 -23.10
CA LYS A 176 6.55 -51.22 -21.65
C LYS A 176 5.09 -50.90 -21.36
N ARG A 177 4.55 -49.88 -22.03
CA ARG A 177 3.13 -49.50 -21.96
C ARG A 177 2.22 -50.68 -22.28
N LYS A 178 2.48 -51.41 -23.37
CA LYS A 178 1.69 -52.59 -23.76
C LYS A 178 1.69 -53.66 -22.67
N LYS A 179 2.85 -53.93 -22.06
CA LYS A 179 2.97 -54.95 -21.00
C LYS A 179 2.20 -54.53 -19.76
N VAL A 180 2.39 -53.30 -19.28
CA VAL A 180 1.73 -52.79 -18.06
C VAL A 180 0.20 -52.71 -18.24
N LEU A 181 -0.27 -52.14 -19.35
CA LEU A 181 -1.71 -52.04 -19.62
C LEU A 181 -2.36 -53.41 -19.88
N GLY A 182 -1.58 -54.41 -20.31
CA GLY A 182 -2.06 -55.77 -20.52
C GLY A 182 -2.34 -56.53 -19.22
N GLU A 183 -1.84 -56.07 -18.08
CA GLU A 183 -2.09 -56.69 -16.76
C GLU A 183 -3.42 -56.23 -16.13
N PHE A 184 -4.11 -55.23 -16.70
CA PHE A 184 -5.45 -54.81 -16.28
C PHE A 184 -6.48 -55.80 -16.82
N ALA A 185 -6.84 -56.81 -16.01
CA ALA A 185 -7.59 -57.99 -16.46
C ALA A 185 -8.97 -58.14 -15.79
N THR A 186 -9.18 -57.57 -14.60
CA THR A 186 -10.48 -57.64 -13.93
C THR A 186 -11.50 -56.69 -14.56
N ALA A 187 -12.80 -56.95 -14.37
CA ALA A 187 -13.85 -56.13 -14.98
C ALA A 187 -13.76 -54.65 -14.59
N GLU A 188 -13.47 -54.36 -13.32
CA GLU A 188 -13.25 -53.00 -12.81
C GLU A 188 -12.00 -52.34 -13.42
N GLU A 189 -10.91 -53.11 -13.57
CA GLU A 189 -9.66 -52.63 -14.17
C GLU A 189 -9.81 -52.33 -15.66
N VAL A 190 -10.65 -53.07 -16.37
CA VAL A 190 -10.92 -52.84 -17.80
C VAL A 190 -11.66 -51.51 -18.01
N ASP A 191 -12.59 -51.17 -17.11
CA ASP A 191 -13.27 -49.87 -17.15
C ASP A 191 -12.30 -48.71 -16.87
N GLN A 192 -11.41 -48.87 -15.89
CA GLN A 192 -10.33 -47.91 -15.61
C GLN A 192 -9.39 -47.75 -16.81
N LEU A 193 -9.01 -48.86 -17.45
CA LEU A 193 -8.19 -48.84 -18.65
C LEU A 193 -8.89 -48.10 -19.81
N ASN A 194 -10.19 -48.32 -19.99
CA ASN A 194 -10.98 -47.61 -21.00
C ASN A 194 -10.99 -46.10 -20.75
N GLU A 195 -11.13 -45.68 -19.49
CA GLU A 195 -11.06 -44.27 -19.14
C GLU A 195 -9.69 -43.66 -19.46
N ILE A 196 -8.60 -44.33 -19.08
CA ILE A 196 -7.22 -43.91 -19.41
C ILE A 196 -7.06 -43.76 -20.93
N LEU A 197 -7.50 -44.74 -21.72
CA LEU A 197 -7.41 -44.72 -23.18
C LEU A 197 -8.28 -43.63 -23.80
N THR A 198 -9.46 -43.37 -23.23
CA THR A 198 -10.37 -42.30 -23.68
C THR A 198 -9.75 -40.93 -23.45
N ARG A 199 -9.16 -40.69 -22.28
CA ARG A 199 -8.45 -39.44 -21.96
C ARG A 199 -7.20 -39.25 -22.82
N LEU A 200 -6.42 -40.32 -23.05
CA LEU A 200 -5.29 -40.31 -23.98
C LEU A 200 -5.73 -39.90 -25.40
N ARG A 201 -6.86 -40.44 -25.88
CA ARG A 201 -7.43 -40.10 -27.20
C ARG A 201 -7.86 -38.63 -27.27
N GLN A 202 -8.40 -38.07 -26.19
CA GLN A 202 -8.81 -36.66 -26.10
C GLN A 202 -7.64 -35.68 -26.00
N GLY A 203 -6.42 -36.18 -25.81
CA GLY A 203 -5.22 -35.36 -25.68
C GLY A 203 -4.98 -34.83 -24.27
N GLU A 204 -5.64 -35.40 -23.26
CA GLU A 204 -5.44 -35.04 -21.86
C GLU A 204 -4.06 -35.50 -21.34
N PRO A 205 -3.50 -34.83 -20.32
CA PRO A 205 -4.01 -33.61 -19.65
C PRO A 205 -3.68 -32.30 -20.40
N GLN A 206 -2.95 -32.38 -21.51
CA GLN A 206 -2.46 -31.19 -22.23
C GLN A 206 -3.60 -30.34 -22.82
N ALA A 207 -4.67 -30.99 -23.30
CA ALA A 207 -5.85 -30.31 -23.82
C ALA A 207 -6.55 -29.44 -22.77
N SER A 208 -6.81 -29.98 -21.58
CA SER A 208 -7.41 -29.23 -20.46
C SER A 208 -6.51 -28.11 -19.96
N LEU A 209 -5.19 -28.34 -19.86
CA LEU A 209 -4.23 -27.29 -19.46
C LEU A 209 -4.23 -26.10 -20.43
N ILE A 210 -4.23 -26.35 -21.74
CA ILE A 210 -4.28 -25.29 -22.76
C ILE A 210 -5.61 -24.52 -22.69
N GLN A 211 -6.73 -25.21 -22.46
CA GLN A 211 -8.03 -24.56 -22.35
C GLN A 211 -8.14 -23.67 -21.10
N ASN A 212 -7.57 -24.10 -19.98
CA ASN A 212 -7.53 -23.34 -18.73
C ASN A 212 -6.62 -22.10 -18.87
N ALA A 213 -5.44 -22.25 -19.48
CA ALA A 213 -4.53 -21.13 -19.75
C ALA A 213 -5.15 -20.07 -20.69
N ARG A 214 -6.04 -20.46 -21.61
CA ARG A 214 -6.79 -19.51 -22.47
C ARG A 214 -7.93 -18.80 -21.74
N ARG A 215 -8.45 -19.36 -20.65
CA ARG A 215 -9.56 -18.80 -19.87
C ARG A 215 -9.11 -17.88 -18.74
N GLN A 216 -7.87 -18.00 -18.28
CA GLN A 216 -7.24 -17.02 -17.39
C GLN A 216 -6.60 -15.92 -18.26
N PRO A 217 -7.25 -14.76 -18.47
CA PRO A 217 -6.50 -13.59 -18.92
C PRO A 217 -5.41 -13.33 -17.88
N ALA A 218 -4.18 -13.08 -18.34
CA ALA A 218 -3.08 -12.65 -17.49
C ALA A 218 -3.59 -11.51 -16.61
N SER A 219 -3.79 -11.79 -15.32
CA SER A 219 -4.16 -10.79 -14.34
C SER A 219 -3.01 -9.79 -14.28
N GLU A 220 -3.29 -8.58 -14.79
CA GLU A 220 -2.41 -7.41 -14.75
C GLU A 220 -1.91 -7.08 -13.34
#